data_AF-A0A8T2QDV9-F1
#
_entry.id   AF-A0A8T2QDV9-F1
#
_cell.length_a   1.000
_cell.length_b   1.000
_cell.length_c   1.000
_cell.angle_alpha   90.00
_cell.angle_beta   90.00
_cell.angle_gamma   90.00
#
_symmetry.space_group_name_H-M   'P 1'
#
loop_
_entity.id
_entity.type
_entity.pdbx_description
1 polymer ?
#
loop_
_entity_poly.entity_id
_entity_poly.type
_entity_poly.pdbx_seq_one_letter_code
_entity_poly.pdbx_strand_id
1 'polypeptide(L)'
;MQKLYLKNCTSLTALSCLSTSLQILWLNGSCNVERLNLNVSLPNLQKLCLRGCTKLKVSPEALVTSAPSLRVLNLCGWSSLKSLDCEGLSCLQELYLNRCTALTTLSCLSTSLQILILYGCCNLERLNLNVSLSNLQKLSLSGCKRLKTPPAAGARGRCAIQ
;
A
#
# COMPACT_ATOMS: atom_id res chain seq x y z
N MET A 1 11.32 -20.53 -3.26
CA MET A 1 10.27 -20.39 -2.22
C MET A 1 9.30 -19.31 -2.67
N GLN A 2 8.01 -19.63 -2.88
CA GLN A 2 7.06 -18.67 -3.49
C GLN A 2 6.29 -17.81 -2.47
N LYS A 3 6.19 -18.23 -1.20
CA LYS A 3 5.41 -17.52 -0.19
C LYS A 3 6.21 -17.43 1.10
N LEU A 4 6.29 -16.24 1.69
CA LEU A 4 6.93 -15.98 2.97
C LEU A 4 5.91 -15.33 3.92
N TYR A 5 5.63 -15.99 5.03
CA TYR A 5 4.74 -15.49 6.07
C TYR A 5 5.52 -15.34 7.37
N LEU A 6 5.61 -14.11 7.86
CA LEU A 6 6.30 -13.75 9.10
C LEU A 6 5.33 -12.92 9.94
N LYS A 7 4.84 -13.53 11.02
CA LYS A 7 3.87 -12.92 11.93
C LYS A 7 4.51 -12.74 13.30
N ASN A 8 4.36 -11.55 13.88
CA ASN A 8 4.86 -11.22 15.21
C ASN A 8 6.36 -11.50 15.38
N CYS A 9 7.16 -11.28 14.33
CA CYS A 9 8.60 -11.47 14.40
C CYS A 9 9.24 -10.26 15.10
N THR A 10 9.13 -10.20 16.42
CA THR A 10 9.60 -9.09 17.24
C THR A 10 11.13 -9.02 17.33
N SER A 11 11.84 -10.12 17.13
CA SER A 11 13.32 -10.12 17.07
C SER A 11 13.88 -9.76 15.69
N LEU A 12 13.04 -9.75 14.64
CA LEU A 12 13.49 -9.51 13.28
C LEU A 12 13.65 -8.01 13.04
N THR A 13 14.88 -7.58 12.75
CA THR A 13 15.23 -6.17 12.49
C THR A 13 15.47 -5.86 11.03
N ALA A 14 15.85 -6.86 10.24
CA ALA A 14 16.08 -6.73 8.80
C ALA A 14 15.63 -7.98 8.06
N LEU A 15 15.12 -7.78 6.84
CA LEU A 15 14.86 -8.85 5.88
C LEU A 15 15.70 -8.62 4.63
N SER A 16 16.60 -9.56 4.35
CA SER A 16 17.49 -9.56 3.18
C SER A 16 17.33 -10.86 2.39
N CYS A 17 17.87 -10.89 1.16
CA CYS A 17 17.93 -12.08 0.32
C CYS A 17 16.56 -12.68 -0.03
N LEU A 18 15.60 -11.83 -0.41
CA LEU A 18 14.33 -12.30 -0.94
C LEU A 18 14.54 -12.99 -2.30
N SER A 19 13.93 -14.16 -2.47
CA SER A 19 14.00 -14.91 -3.73
C SER A 19 13.21 -14.19 -4.83
N THR A 20 13.74 -14.12 -6.05
CA THR A 20 13.04 -13.61 -7.24
C THR A 20 11.81 -14.44 -7.62
N SER A 21 11.70 -15.67 -7.11
CA SER A 21 10.52 -16.54 -7.24
C SER A 21 9.39 -16.22 -6.26
N LEU A 22 9.61 -15.28 -5.33
CA LEU A 22 8.64 -14.91 -4.30
C LEU A 22 7.41 -14.22 -4.92
N GLN A 23 6.25 -14.75 -4.60
CA GLN A 23 4.93 -14.25 -5.05
C GLN A 23 4.16 -13.57 -3.92
N ILE A 24 4.36 -14.01 -2.67
CA ILE A 24 3.68 -13.47 -1.50
C ILE A 24 4.69 -13.19 -0.40
N LEU A 25 4.70 -11.96 0.10
CA LEU A 25 5.41 -11.57 1.30
C LEU A 25 4.41 -10.97 2.30
N TRP A 26 4.22 -11.64 3.43
CA TRP A 26 3.38 -11.16 4.52
C TRP A 26 4.21 -10.94 5.78
N LEU A 27 4.42 -9.68 6.12
CA LEU A 27 4.95 -9.22 7.40
C LEU A 27 3.80 -8.56 8.17
N ASN A 28 3.33 -9.21 9.25
CA ASN A 28 2.24 -8.67 10.06
C ASN A 28 2.64 -8.64 11.53
N GLY A 29 2.56 -7.46 12.15
CA GLY A 29 2.91 -7.29 13.56
C GLY A 29 4.42 -7.38 13.86
N SER A 30 5.25 -7.40 12.82
CA SER A 30 6.72 -7.38 12.93
C SER A 30 7.21 -5.94 13.11
N CYS A 31 6.86 -5.35 14.26
CA CYS A 31 7.06 -3.92 14.56
C CYS A 31 8.53 -3.48 14.67
N ASN A 32 9.47 -4.43 14.74
CA ASN A 32 10.90 -4.15 14.85
C ASN A 32 11.67 -4.22 13.53
N VAL A 33 11.02 -4.60 12.42
CA VAL A 33 11.68 -4.60 11.11
C VAL A 33 11.93 -3.15 10.69
N GLU A 34 13.20 -2.77 10.65
CA GLU A 34 13.63 -1.43 10.20
C GLU A 34 14.02 -1.42 8.73
N ARG A 35 14.51 -2.56 8.22
CA ARG A 35 15.06 -2.68 6.86
C ARG A 35 14.40 -3.82 6.12
N LEU A 36 13.87 -3.54 4.94
CA LEU A 36 13.45 -4.52 3.96
C LEU A 36 14.24 -4.23 2.68
N ASN A 37 15.21 -5.08 2.38
CA ASN A 37 16.07 -4.86 1.23
C ASN A 37 15.35 -5.32 -0.04
N LEU A 38 14.79 -4.35 -0.75
CA LEU A 38 14.14 -4.52 -2.05
C LEU A 38 15.09 -4.21 -3.23
N ASN A 39 16.41 -4.15 -2.98
CA ASN A 39 17.44 -3.89 -4.00
C ASN A 39 17.51 -5.00 -5.07
N VAL A 40 16.83 -6.12 -4.86
CA VAL A 40 16.63 -7.16 -5.86
C VAL A 40 15.21 -6.99 -6.41
N SER A 41 15.07 -6.86 -7.72
CA SER A 41 13.76 -6.90 -8.36
C SER A 41 13.05 -8.21 -7.99
N LEU A 42 11.81 -8.10 -7.52
CA LEU A 42 10.91 -9.20 -7.20
C LEU A 42 9.82 -9.27 -8.28
N PRO A 43 10.18 -9.67 -9.52
CA PRO A 43 9.29 -9.57 -10.68
C PRO A 43 8.03 -10.42 -10.54
N ASN A 44 8.06 -11.44 -9.68
CA ASN A 44 6.92 -12.34 -9.45
C ASN A 44 6.08 -11.95 -8.23
N LEU A 45 6.45 -10.91 -7.47
CA LEU A 45 5.74 -10.55 -6.25
C LEU A 45 4.37 -9.96 -6.58
N GLN A 46 3.32 -10.66 -6.18
CA GLN A 46 1.93 -10.28 -6.44
C GLN A 46 1.25 -9.72 -5.20
N LYS A 47 1.64 -10.17 -3.99
CA LYS A 47 1.01 -9.75 -2.74
C LYS A 47 2.06 -9.34 -1.71
N LEU A 48 1.94 -8.11 -1.23
CA LEU A 48 2.80 -7.57 -0.19
C LEU A 48 1.95 -7.03 0.96
N CYS A 49 2.18 -7.55 2.16
CA CYS A 49 1.59 -7.05 3.39
C CYS A 49 2.70 -6.65 4.35
N LEU A 50 2.68 -5.38 4.77
CA LEU A 50 3.62 -4.77 5.72
C LEU A 50 2.85 -4.18 6.92
N ARG A 51 1.71 -4.79 7.25
CA ARG A 51 0.79 -4.29 8.28
C ARG A 51 1.48 -4.26 9.64
N GLY A 52 1.48 -3.08 10.26
CA GLY A 52 2.09 -2.88 11.58
C GLY A 52 3.62 -2.90 11.58
N CYS A 53 4.29 -2.82 10.43
CA CYS A 53 5.73 -2.60 10.33
C CYS A 53 6.08 -1.12 10.54
N THR A 54 5.79 -0.58 11.72
CA THR A 54 5.84 0.86 12.03
C THR A 54 7.25 1.46 12.00
N LYS A 55 8.29 0.66 12.25
CA LYS A 55 9.70 1.10 12.21
C LYS A 55 10.36 0.96 10.84
N LEU A 56 9.64 0.43 9.84
CA LEU A 56 10.20 0.16 8.53
C LEU A 56 10.57 1.46 7.81
N LYS A 57 11.86 1.59 7.46
CA LYS A 57 12.45 2.72 6.74
C LYS A 57 12.62 2.35 5.27
N VAL A 58 11.52 2.05 4.60
CA VAL A 58 11.51 1.78 3.15
C VAL A 58 10.90 2.97 2.45
N SER A 59 11.55 3.46 1.39
CA SER A 59 10.93 4.45 0.55
C SER A 59 9.77 3.81 -0.23
N PRO A 60 8.61 4.47 -0.30
CA PRO A 60 7.50 4.00 -1.12
C PRO A 60 7.89 3.71 -2.57
N GLU A 61 8.79 4.52 -3.12
CA GLU A 61 9.34 4.38 -4.46
C GLU A 61 10.13 3.07 -4.67
N ALA A 62 10.84 2.58 -3.64
CA ALA A 62 11.52 1.28 -3.71
C ALA A 62 10.53 0.11 -3.81
N LEU A 63 9.32 0.24 -3.25
CA LEU A 63 8.27 -0.78 -3.39
C LEU A 63 7.75 -0.85 -4.82
N VAL A 64 7.59 0.31 -5.45
CA VAL A 64 7.09 0.43 -6.83
C VAL A 64 8.09 -0.17 -7.82
N THR A 65 9.37 0.21 -7.70
CA THR A 65 10.42 -0.21 -8.63
C THR A 65 10.78 -1.69 -8.50
N SER A 66 10.67 -2.26 -7.30
CA SER A 66 11.04 -3.65 -7.04
C SER A 66 9.96 -4.67 -7.39
N ALA A 67 8.68 -4.30 -7.43
CA ALA A 67 7.58 -5.26 -7.57
C ALA A 67 6.60 -4.87 -8.71
N PRO A 68 7.01 -4.96 -9.99
CA PRO A 68 6.18 -4.53 -11.12
C PRO A 68 4.88 -5.33 -11.29
N SER A 69 4.86 -6.58 -10.81
CA SER A 69 3.68 -7.48 -10.90
C SER A 69 2.76 -7.40 -9.68
N LEU A 70 2.95 -6.40 -8.80
CA LEU A 70 2.20 -6.32 -7.56
C LEU A 70 0.72 -6.06 -7.81
N ARG A 71 -0.13 -6.92 -7.27
CA ARG A 71 -1.59 -6.85 -7.38
C ARG A 71 -2.25 -6.41 -6.08
N VAL A 72 -1.65 -6.75 -4.93
CA VAL A 72 -2.17 -6.42 -3.60
C VAL A 72 -1.08 -5.79 -2.75
N LEU A 73 -1.34 -4.58 -2.26
CA LEU A 73 -0.45 -3.85 -1.35
C LEU A 73 -1.20 -3.48 -0.07
N ASN A 74 -0.75 -4.00 1.06
CA ASN A 74 -1.31 -3.69 2.37
C ASN A 74 -0.27 -3.04 3.27
N LEU A 75 -0.46 -1.74 3.52
CA LEU A 75 0.39 -0.88 4.32
C LEU A 75 -0.34 -0.36 5.57
N CYS A 76 -1.41 -1.05 6.00
CA CYS A 76 -2.22 -0.61 7.14
C CYS A 76 -1.37 -0.36 8.40
N GLY A 77 -1.61 0.78 9.04
CA GLY A 77 -0.96 1.18 10.28
C GLY A 77 0.49 1.66 10.10
N TRP A 78 0.92 1.96 8.87
CA TRP A 78 2.24 2.55 8.65
C TRP A 78 2.24 4.04 9.03
N SER A 79 2.38 4.29 10.32
CA SER A 79 2.20 5.61 10.94
C SER A 79 3.22 6.67 10.51
N SER A 80 4.34 6.28 9.89
CA SER A 80 5.38 7.18 9.37
C SER A 80 5.25 7.50 7.88
N LEU A 81 4.34 6.83 7.16
CA LEU A 81 4.13 7.02 5.73
C LEU A 81 3.50 8.40 5.47
N LYS A 82 4.28 9.36 4.95
CA LYS A 82 3.82 10.73 4.65
C LYS A 82 3.18 10.86 3.28
N SER A 83 3.78 10.24 2.28
CA SER A 83 3.28 10.20 0.91
C SER A 83 3.43 8.81 0.35
N LEU A 84 2.56 8.44 -0.57
CA LEU A 84 2.68 7.22 -1.35
C LEU A 84 2.40 7.57 -2.80
N ASP A 85 3.35 7.24 -3.65
CA ASP A 85 3.15 7.20 -5.09
C ASP A 85 3.18 5.73 -5.51
N CYS A 86 2.15 5.31 -6.24
CA CYS A 86 2.04 3.97 -6.81
C CYS A 86 1.98 4.04 -8.35
N GLU A 87 2.35 5.17 -8.94
CA GLU A 87 2.58 5.29 -10.37
C GLU A 87 3.67 4.28 -10.79
N GLY A 88 3.37 3.40 -11.73
CA GLY A 88 4.23 2.27 -12.12
C GLY A 88 3.75 0.90 -11.62
N LEU A 89 2.88 0.83 -10.61
CA LEU A 89 2.21 -0.42 -10.24
C LEU A 89 0.98 -0.67 -11.11
N SER A 90 1.19 -0.87 -12.41
CA SER A 90 0.12 -0.99 -13.42
C SER A 90 -0.84 -2.17 -13.17
N CYS A 91 -0.36 -3.21 -12.49
CA CYS A 91 -1.15 -4.40 -12.12
C CYS A 91 -1.86 -4.28 -10.76
N LEU A 92 -1.73 -3.15 -10.05
CA LEU A 92 -2.26 -3.02 -8.68
C LEU A 92 -3.79 -2.98 -8.68
N GLN A 93 -4.38 -3.97 -8.02
CA GLN A 93 -5.83 -4.17 -7.91
C GLN A 93 -6.37 -3.79 -6.53
N GLU A 94 -5.58 -4.01 -5.47
CA GLU A 94 -6.02 -3.73 -4.10
C GLU A 94 -4.96 -2.95 -3.31
N LEU A 95 -5.37 -1.82 -2.75
CA LEU A 95 -4.55 -0.96 -1.90
C LEU A 95 -5.22 -0.69 -0.56
N TYR A 96 -4.55 -1.09 0.53
CA TYR A 96 -5.02 -0.90 1.90
C TYR A 96 -4.06 -0.03 2.69
N LEU A 97 -4.54 1.11 3.17
CA LEU A 97 -3.78 2.15 3.86
C LEU A 97 -4.42 2.55 5.20
N ASN A 98 -5.26 1.68 5.77
CA ASN A 98 -6.01 2.01 6.99
C ASN A 98 -5.09 2.48 8.10
N ARG A 99 -5.47 3.57 8.77
CA ARG A 99 -4.74 4.18 9.90
C ARG A 99 -3.29 4.59 9.56
N CYS A 100 -2.99 4.90 8.31
CA CYS A 100 -1.77 5.63 7.94
C CYS A 100 -1.95 7.12 8.31
N THR A 101 -1.84 7.43 9.60
CA THR A 101 -2.22 8.75 10.15
C THR A 101 -1.30 9.89 9.74
N ALA A 102 -0.07 9.63 9.29
CA ALA A 102 0.83 10.65 8.76
C ALA A 102 0.66 10.90 7.25
N LEU A 103 -0.16 10.10 6.56
CA LEU A 103 -0.32 10.19 5.12
C LEU A 103 -1.05 11.48 4.76
N THR A 104 -0.39 12.37 4.03
CA THR A 104 -0.95 13.64 3.54
C THR A 104 -1.31 13.58 2.06
N THR A 105 -0.62 12.75 1.28
CA THR A 105 -0.78 12.66 -0.17
C THR A 105 -0.76 11.21 -0.64
N LEU A 106 -1.75 10.82 -1.44
CA LEU A 106 -1.73 9.57 -2.21
C LEU A 106 -1.88 9.88 -3.70
N SER A 107 -0.93 9.40 -4.50
CA SER A 107 -1.03 9.36 -5.96
C SER A 107 -1.07 7.90 -6.42
N CYS A 108 -2.11 7.51 -7.14
CA CYS A 108 -2.21 6.18 -7.72
C CYS A 108 -2.98 6.23 -9.04
N LEU A 109 -2.26 6.02 -10.14
CA LEU A 109 -2.82 6.09 -11.49
C LEU A 109 -3.11 4.72 -12.12
N SER A 110 -3.00 3.64 -11.34
CA SER A 110 -3.29 2.28 -11.81
C SER A 110 -4.74 2.17 -12.31
N THR A 111 -4.90 1.79 -13.58
CA THR A 111 -6.20 1.54 -14.20
C THR A 111 -6.81 0.20 -13.78
N SER A 112 -6.01 -0.70 -13.19
CA SER A 112 -6.46 -2.01 -12.72
C SER A 112 -6.99 -1.99 -11.28
N LEU A 113 -6.96 -0.83 -10.60
CA LEU A 113 -7.35 -0.69 -9.20
C LEU A 113 -8.86 -0.95 -9.02
N GLN A 114 -9.17 -1.94 -8.17
CA GLN A 114 -10.52 -2.39 -7.84
C GLN A 114 -10.93 -2.00 -6.42
N ILE A 115 -9.97 -2.00 -5.49
CA ILE A 115 -10.21 -1.74 -4.06
C ILE A 115 -9.20 -0.72 -3.54
N LEU A 116 -9.72 0.37 -2.97
CA LEU A 116 -8.93 1.37 -2.24
C LEU A 116 -9.56 1.65 -0.87
N ILE A 117 -8.86 1.31 0.21
CA ILE A 117 -9.34 1.54 1.58
C ILE A 117 -8.34 2.43 2.34
N LEU A 118 -8.81 3.61 2.76
CA LEU A 118 -8.07 4.66 3.45
C LEU A 118 -8.65 4.97 4.84
N TYR A 119 -9.31 4.00 5.48
CA TYR A 119 -10.02 4.24 6.73
C TYR A 119 -9.10 4.82 7.81
N GLY A 120 -9.48 5.97 8.38
CA GLY A 120 -8.73 6.62 9.46
C GLY A 120 -7.41 7.29 9.03
N CYS A 121 -7.21 7.56 7.73
CA CYS A 121 -6.12 8.43 7.26
C CYS A 121 -6.48 9.90 7.50
N CYS A 122 -6.49 10.31 8.78
CA CYS A 122 -7.03 11.60 9.22
C CYS A 122 -6.30 12.84 8.68
N ASN A 123 -5.03 12.70 8.29
CA ASN A 123 -4.23 13.78 7.73
C ASN A 123 -4.17 13.80 6.20
N LEU A 124 -4.90 12.91 5.52
CA LEU A 124 -4.91 12.87 4.05
C LEU A 124 -5.54 14.17 3.51
N GLU A 125 -4.76 14.93 2.75
CA GLU A 125 -5.20 16.21 2.14
C GLU A 125 -5.44 16.09 0.64
N ARG A 126 -4.62 15.28 -0.03
CA ARG A 126 -4.60 15.13 -1.50
C ARG A 126 -4.73 13.68 -1.89
N LEU A 127 -5.69 13.40 -2.76
CA LEU A 127 -5.93 12.08 -3.34
C LEU A 127 -6.00 12.22 -4.86
N ASN A 128 -4.91 11.87 -5.52
CA ASN A 128 -4.77 11.92 -6.97
C ASN A 128 -4.97 10.51 -7.53
N LEU A 129 -6.16 10.25 -8.04
CA LEU A 129 -6.48 9.00 -8.72
C LEU A 129 -6.70 9.28 -10.20
N ASN A 130 -6.43 8.28 -11.04
CA ASN A 130 -6.77 8.36 -12.46
C ASN A 130 -8.28 8.64 -12.61
N VAL A 131 -8.68 9.54 -13.51
CA VAL A 131 -10.10 9.87 -13.72
C VAL A 131 -10.89 8.65 -14.26
N SER A 132 -10.20 7.70 -14.88
CA SER A 132 -10.78 6.47 -15.47
C SER A 132 -10.82 5.28 -14.50
N LEU A 133 -11.14 5.46 -13.21
CA LEU A 133 -11.36 4.39 -12.21
C LEU A 133 -12.56 3.46 -12.54
N SER A 134 -12.76 3.13 -13.81
CA SER A 134 -13.78 2.24 -14.35
C SER A 134 -13.80 0.86 -13.68
N ASN A 135 -12.66 0.37 -13.20
CA ASN A 135 -12.54 -0.90 -12.49
C ASN A 135 -12.75 -0.79 -10.97
N LEU A 136 -12.87 0.42 -10.39
CA LEU A 136 -12.94 0.60 -8.95
C LEU A 136 -14.32 0.19 -8.43
N GLN A 137 -14.34 -0.91 -7.69
CA GLN A 137 -15.53 -1.51 -7.09
C GLN A 137 -15.75 -1.02 -5.66
N LYS A 138 -14.67 -0.71 -4.93
CA LYS A 138 -14.72 -0.32 -3.53
C LYS A 138 -13.77 0.83 -3.21
N LEU A 139 -14.33 1.91 -2.68
CA LEU A 139 -13.60 3.05 -2.15
C LEU A 139 -14.08 3.33 -0.72
N SER A 140 -13.16 3.44 0.22
CA SER A 140 -13.47 3.90 1.58
C SER A 140 -12.53 5.02 1.99
N LEU A 141 -13.12 6.18 2.30
CA LEU A 141 -12.44 7.39 2.77
C LEU A 141 -12.90 7.77 4.19
N SER A 142 -13.59 6.86 4.89
CA SER A 142 -14.12 7.14 6.23
C SER A 142 -12.98 7.51 7.19
N GLY A 143 -13.15 8.60 7.93
CA GLY A 143 -12.11 9.16 8.80
C GLY A 143 -11.00 9.95 8.10
N CYS A 144 -11.05 10.19 6.79
CA CYS A 144 -10.16 11.13 6.06
C CYS A 144 -10.59 12.59 6.25
N LYS A 145 -10.49 13.09 7.48
CA LYS A 145 -11.08 14.38 7.90
C LYS A 145 -10.51 15.62 7.19
N ARG A 146 -9.29 15.55 6.64
CA ARG A 146 -8.60 16.69 6.00
C ARG A 146 -8.66 16.67 4.47
N LEU A 147 -9.34 15.69 3.87
CA LEU A 147 -9.41 15.55 2.43
C LEU A 147 -10.34 16.63 1.86
N LYS A 148 -9.76 17.60 1.13
CA LYS A 148 -10.49 18.77 0.63
C LYS A 148 -11.34 18.48 -0.61
N THR A 149 -10.92 17.50 -1.42
CA THR A 149 -11.56 17.16 -2.68
C THR A 149 -11.76 15.65 -2.75
N PRO A 150 -13.00 15.15 -2.90
CA PRO A 150 -13.22 13.76 -3.23
C PRO A 150 -12.63 13.47 -4.63
N PRO A 151 -12.25 12.22 -4.93
CA PRO A 151 -11.77 11.86 -6.25
C PRO A 151 -12.85 12.11 -7.29
N ALA A 152 -12.46 12.59 -8.48
CA ALA A 152 -13.38 12.92 -9.57
C ALA A 152 -14.31 11.72 -9.87
N ALA A 153 -15.61 12.00 -9.95
CA ALA A 153 -16.69 11.01 -9.96
C ALA A 153 -16.64 10.08 -11.19
N GLY A 154 -15.97 8.93 -11.03
CA GLY A 154 -16.08 7.76 -11.93
C GLY A 154 -16.30 6.44 -11.18
N ALA A 155 -16.16 6.42 -9.85
CA ALA A 155 -16.33 5.23 -9.04
C ALA A 155 -17.83 4.98 -8.78
N ARG A 156 -18.44 4.02 -9.48
CA ARG A 156 -19.77 3.45 -9.15
C ARG A 156 -19.76 2.59 -7.86
N GLY A 157 -18.71 2.72 -7.04
CA GLY A 157 -18.61 2.06 -5.74
C GLY A 157 -19.25 2.91 -4.66
N ARG A 158 -20.04 2.28 -3.77
CA ARG A 158 -20.67 2.93 -2.60
C ARG A 158 -19.62 3.74 -1.83
N CYS A 159 -19.60 5.05 -2.04
CA CYS A 159 -18.74 5.97 -1.33
C CYS A 159 -19.32 6.09 0.09
N ALA A 160 -18.79 5.31 1.03
CA ALA A 160 -19.08 5.52 2.45
C ALA A 160 -18.24 6.71 2.93
N ILE A 161 -18.75 7.92 2.60
CA ILE A 161 -18.28 9.19 3.15
C ILE A 161 -19.15 9.47 4.38
N GLN A 162 -18.79 8.84 5.50
CA GLN A 162 -19.27 9.17 6.85
C GLN A 162 -18.13 8.93 7.85
#